data_AF-A0A933RMT1-F1
#
_entry.id   AF-A0A933RMT1-F1
#
_cell.length_a   1.000
_cell.length_b   1.000
_cell.length_c   1.000
_cell.angle_alpha   90.00
_cell.angle_beta   90.00
_cell.angle_gamma   90.00
#
_symmetry.space_group_name_H-M   'P 1'
#
loop_
_entity.id
_entity.type
_entity.pdbx_description
1 polymer ?
#
loop_
_entity_poly.entity_id
_entity_poly.type
_entity_poly.pdbx_seq_one_letter_code
_entity_poly.pdbx_strand_id
1 'polypeptide(L)'
;MTTVGVNDIGLCAHFSQKGDWAFDFAFRVARESKCQLNIFYFLRSPYEKYSEPLGPPRKIEDKILVQTDRRVREYYDKCLGEFVDVGFKVCEESRHAKELRTCLMHREYQLLVVPYLEKGITFGNIPIEEFAYRFQAPVVLVGPDRADQYFLNPPAVLILDRMNLPAGSWQEIRLGAKEKAAAAKA
;
A
#
# COMPACT_ATOMS: atom_id res chain seq x y z
N MET A 1 11.68 -27.00 -1.44
CA MET A 1 10.77 -25.92 -1.02
C MET A 1 11.55 -24.62 -1.04
N THR A 2 11.44 -23.85 -2.13
CA THR A 2 12.00 -22.51 -2.22
C THR A 2 11.14 -21.58 -1.37
N THR A 3 11.57 -21.34 -0.14
CA THR A 3 10.95 -20.34 0.74
C THR A 3 11.11 -18.98 0.08
N VAL A 4 10.00 -18.37 -0.35
CA VAL A 4 10.01 -16.97 -0.82
C VAL A 4 10.34 -16.11 0.38
N GLY A 5 11.57 -15.57 0.44
CA GLY A 5 11.94 -14.59 1.44
C GLY A 5 11.12 -13.31 1.25
N VAL A 6 10.80 -12.62 2.35
CA VAL A 6 10.34 -11.23 2.32
C VAL A 6 11.53 -10.41 2.81
N ASN A 7 12.18 -9.67 1.91
CA ASN A 7 13.38 -8.87 2.20
C ASN A 7 13.07 -7.36 2.15
N ASP A 8 12.01 -6.98 1.44
CA ASP A 8 11.69 -5.59 1.12
C ASP A 8 10.18 -5.38 1.27
N ILE A 9 9.79 -4.36 2.02
CA ILE A 9 8.38 -4.03 2.31
C ILE A 9 8.07 -2.66 1.72
N GLY A 10 7.06 -2.59 0.86
CA GLY A 10 6.53 -1.34 0.31
C GLY A 10 5.37 -0.85 1.14
N LEU A 11 5.40 0.41 1.57
CA LEU A 11 4.30 1.08 2.25
C LEU A 11 3.71 2.16 1.35
N CYS A 12 2.40 2.14 1.12
CA CYS A 12 1.70 3.30 0.56
C CYS A 12 1.42 4.32 1.67
N ALA A 13 2.28 5.34 1.76
CA ALA A 13 2.13 6.42 2.72
C ALA A 13 0.89 7.27 2.42
N HIS A 14 0.15 7.59 3.47
CA HIS A 14 -0.98 8.50 3.42
C HIS A 14 -1.03 9.31 4.71
N PHE A 15 -1.10 10.65 4.61
CA PHE A 15 -1.15 11.54 5.78
C PHE A 15 -2.53 11.48 6.46
N SER A 16 -2.79 10.39 7.15
CA SER A 16 -4.03 10.13 7.89
C SER A 16 -3.75 9.13 8.99
N GLN A 17 -4.58 9.13 10.03
CA GLN A 17 -4.47 8.17 11.13
C GLN A 17 -4.40 6.70 10.67
N LYS A 18 -5.15 6.34 9.63
CA LYS A 18 -5.15 4.99 9.05
C LYS A 18 -3.87 4.69 8.25
N GLY A 19 -3.28 5.72 7.66
CA GLY A 19 -1.94 5.68 7.08
C GLY A 19 -0.85 5.45 8.11
N ASP A 20 -0.98 6.07 9.29
CA ASP A 20 -0.08 5.82 10.41
C ASP A 20 -0.21 4.38 10.92
N TRP A 21 -1.43 3.81 10.96
CA TRP A 21 -1.62 2.39 11.29
C TRP A 21 -0.91 1.46 10.30
N ALA A 22 -1.00 1.76 9.01
CA ALA A 22 -0.30 1.01 7.97
C ALA A 22 1.22 1.16 8.11
N PHE A 23 1.71 2.34 8.48
CA PHE A 23 3.11 2.58 8.76
C PHE A 23 3.58 1.77 9.96
N ASP A 24 2.88 1.82 11.10
CA ASP A 24 3.24 1.08 12.32
C ASP A 24 3.31 -0.42 12.05
N PHE A 25 2.37 -0.94 11.26
CA PHE A 25 2.38 -2.32 10.81
C PHE A 25 3.64 -2.64 9.98
N ALA A 26 3.89 -1.88 8.91
CA ALA A 26 5.02 -2.12 8.02
C ALA A 26 6.37 -1.97 8.76
N PHE A 27 6.47 -0.98 9.65
CA PHE A 27 7.64 -0.71 10.46
C PHE A 27 7.94 -1.84 11.43
N ARG A 28 6.93 -2.38 12.12
CA ARG A 28 7.09 -3.54 13.00
C ARG A 28 7.59 -4.75 12.23
N VAL A 29 6.97 -5.07 11.09
CA VAL A 29 7.37 -6.22 10.26
C VAL A 29 8.79 -6.03 9.73
N ALA A 30 9.14 -4.83 9.29
CA ALA A 30 10.50 -4.50 8.82
C ALA A 30 11.55 -4.67 9.92
N ARG A 31 11.28 -4.21 11.15
CA ARG A 31 12.18 -4.40 12.30
C ARG A 31 12.35 -5.86 12.69
N GLU A 32 11.25 -6.61 12.78
CA GLU A 32 11.29 -8.03 13.18
C GLU A 32 12.00 -8.88 12.13
N SER A 33 11.77 -8.58 10.84
CA SER A 33 12.33 -9.34 9.72
C SER A 33 13.70 -8.84 9.25
N LYS A 34 14.18 -7.71 9.79
CA LYS A 34 15.40 -6.98 9.34
C LYS A 34 15.38 -6.71 7.84
N CYS A 35 14.28 -6.13 7.37
CA CYS A 35 14.00 -5.87 5.96
C CYS A 35 14.03 -4.38 5.65
N GLN A 36 14.28 -4.03 4.40
CA GLN A 36 14.21 -2.64 3.96
C GLN A 36 12.73 -2.18 3.87
N LEU A 37 12.43 -1.01 4.44
CA LEU A 37 11.10 -0.39 4.35
C LEU A 37 11.11 0.70 3.27
N ASN A 38 10.36 0.51 2.19
CA ASN A 38 10.24 1.48 1.10
C ASN A 38 8.90 2.21 1.20
N ILE A 39 8.95 3.49 1.53
CA ILE A 39 7.80 4.36 1.72
C ILE A 39 7.50 5.08 0.40
N PHE A 40 6.37 4.73 -0.20
CA PHE A 40 5.85 5.32 -1.42
C PHE A 40 4.80 6.37 -1.10
N TYR A 41 5.07 7.62 -1.45
CA TYR A 41 4.12 8.72 -1.31
C TYR A 41 3.63 9.19 -2.68
N PHE A 42 2.33 9.23 -2.88
CA PHE A 42 1.74 9.70 -4.14
C PHE A 42 1.33 11.16 -4.04
N LEU A 43 1.78 12.00 -4.97
CA LEU A 43 1.43 13.42 -4.99
C LEU A 43 -0.07 13.68 -5.16
N ARG A 44 -0.75 12.80 -5.91
CA ARG A 44 -2.21 12.72 -5.92
C ARG A 44 -2.64 11.55 -5.06
N SER A 45 -3.63 11.77 -4.19
CA SER A 45 -4.12 10.68 -3.34
C SER A 45 -4.66 9.55 -4.21
N PRO A 46 -4.21 8.30 -4.01
CA PRO A 46 -4.70 7.15 -4.79
C PRO A 46 -6.19 6.86 -4.54
N TYR A 47 -6.76 7.47 -3.50
CA TYR A 47 -8.15 7.35 -3.09
C TYR A 47 -9.09 8.33 -3.80
N GLU A 48 -8.55 9.35 -4.47
CA GLU A 48 -9.36 10.29 -5.24
C GLU A 48 -9.75 9.69 -6.59
N LYS A 49 -11.02 9.90 -6.99
CA LYS A 49 -11.48 9.50 -8.32
C LYS A 49 -10.67 10.26 -9.37
N TYR A 50 -9.92 9.51 -10.16
CA TYR A 50 -9.10 10.07 -11.22
C TYR A 50 -9.94 10.17 -12.49
N SER A 51 -10.19 11.40 -12.93
CA SER A 51 -10.55 11.68 -14.31
C SER A 51 -9.28 12.09 -15.05
N GLU A 52 -8.94 11.39 -16.14
CA GLU A 52 -7.85 11.83 -17.02
C GLU A 52 -8.12 13.28 -17.43
N PRO A 53 -7.25 14.25 -17.07
CA PRO A 53 -7.42 15.60 -17.55
C PRO A 53 -7.27 15.59 -19.07
N LEU A 54 -8.23 16.20 -19.78
CA LEU A 54 -8.13 16.47 -21.22
C LEU A 54 -6.95 17.43 -21.44
N GLY A 55 -5.77 16.89 -21.77
CA GLY A 55 -4.56 17.66 -22.05
C GLY A 55 -3.27 16.87 -21.83
N PRO A 56 -2.11 17.40 -22.28
CA PRO A 56 -0.83 16.77 -21.99
C PRO A 56 -0.61 16.69 -20.48
N PRO A 57 0.07 15.63 -19.97
CA PRO A 57 0.40 15.53 -18.56
C PRO A 57 1.15 16.79 -18.15
N ARG A 58 0.56 17.58 -17.23
CA ARG A 58 1.28 18.70 -16.63
C ARG A 58 2.45 18.08 -15.88
N LYS A 59 3.67 18.26 -16.41
CA LYS A 59 4.89 17.95 -15.67
C LYS A 59 4.80 18.73 -14.37
N ILE A 60 4.78 17.99 -13.26
CA ILE A 60 4.86 18.63 -11.95
C ILE A 60 6.27 19.23 -11.88
N GLU A 61 6.39 20.42 -11.30
CA GLU A 61 7.70 21.05 -11.17
C GLU A 61 8.57 20.22 -10.23
N ASP A 62 9.82 19.94 -10.64
CA ASP A 62 10.80 19.19 -9.82
C ASP A 62 10.96 19.78 -8.41
N LYS A 63 10.72 21.09 -8.24
CA LYS A 63 10.71 21.75 -6.94
C LYS A 63 9.63 21.20 -6.00
N ILE A 64 8.44 20.90 -6.51
CA ILE A 64 7.32 20.35 -5.73
C ILE A 64 7.66 18.91 -5.32
N LEU A 65 8.27 18.13 -6.20
CA LEU A 65 8.76 16.79 -5.88
C LEU A 65 9.78 16.82 -4.73
N VAL A 66 10.82 17.65 -4.86
CA VAL A 66 11.89 17.76 -3.85
C VAL A 66 11.33 18.26 -2.52
N GLN A 67 10.42 19.23 -2.54
CA GLN A 67 9.76 19.72 -1.32
C GLN A 67 8.88 18.66 -0.67
N THR A 68 8.16 17.87 -1.48
CA THR A 68 7.31 16.79 -0.98
C THR A 68 8.15 15.65 -0.41
N ASP A 69 9.19 15.22 -1.11
CA ASP A 69 10.11 14.18 -0.65
C ASP A 69 10.74 14.56 0.69
N ARG A 70 11.21 15.81 0.80
CA ARG A 70 11.73 16.36 2.05
C ARG A 70 10.68 16.33 3.15
N ARG A 71 9.44 16.74 2.88
CA ARG A 71 8.34 16.72 3.87
C ARG A 71 8.00 15.31 4.33
N VAL A 72 7.96 14.34 3.43
CA VAL A 72 7.70 12.93 3.76
C VAL A 72 8.82 12.38 4.62
N ARG A 73 10.09 12.66 4.27
CA ARG A 73 11.24 12.29 5.09
C ARG A 73 11.15 12.90 6.49
N GLU A 74 11.00 14.22 6.60
CA GLU A 74 10.91 14.90 7.90
C GLU A 74 9.75 14.41 8.78
N TYR A 75 8.65 13.96 8.16
CA TYR A 75 7.52 13.39 8.89
C TYR A 75 7.86 12.00 9.46
N TYR A 76 8.32 11.08 8.60
CA TYR A 76 8.58 9.70 9.01
C TYR A 76 9.91 9.52 9.76
N ASP A 77 10.90 10.37 9.54
CA ASP A 77 12.18 10.36 10.27
C ASP A 77 11.96 10.42 11.80
N LYS A 78 10.96 11.23 12.23
CA LYS A 78 10.53 11.29 13.63
C LYS A 78 9.94 9.98 14.15
N CYS A 79 9.30 9.20 13.28
CA CYS A 79 8.66 7.92 13.61
C CYS A 79 9.65 6.75 13.52
N LEU A 80 10.68 6.84 12.68
CA LEU A 80 11.63 5.78 12.40
C LEU A 80 12.70 5.61 13.49
N GLY A 81 13.02 6.67 14.23
CA GLY A 81 13.97 6.62 15.34
C GLY A 81 15.36 6.14 14.89
N GLU A 82 15.80 4.97 15.36
CA GLU A 82 17.11 4.38 15.03
C GLU A 82 17.08 3.47 13.78
N PHE A 83 15.94 3.33 13.11
CA PHE A 83 15.82 2.43 11.96
C PHE A 83 16.32 3.11 10.67
N VAL A 84 17.46 2.62 10.15
CA VAL A 84 18.18 3.26 9.04
C VAL A 84 17.80 2.69 7.67
N ASP A 85 17.28 1.47 7.60
CA ASP A 85 17.00 0.77 6.35
C ASP A 85 15.65 1.18 5.74
N VAL A 86 15.53 2.46 5.37
CA VAL A 86 14.33 3.05 4.79
C VAL A 86 14.61 3.75 3.46
N GLY A 87 13.83 3.39 2.44
CA GLY A 87 13.77 4.10 1.18
C GLY A 87 12.55 5.02 1.13
N PHE A 88 12.72 6.22 0.55
CA PHE A 88 11.62 7.15 0.27
C PHE A 88 11.49 7.32 -1.23
N LYS A 89 10.25 7.22 -1.74
CA LYS A 89 9.95 7.45 -3.15
C LYS A 89 8.68 8.26 -3.30
N VAL A 90 8.80 9.42 -3.92
CA VAL A 90 7.63 10.24 -4.31
C VAL A 90 7.23 9.89 -5.74
N CYS A 91 5.97 9.54 -5.89
CA CYS A 91 5.35 9.13 -7.14
C CYS A 91 4.54 10.28 -7.74
N GLU A 92 4.84 10.62 -9.00
CA GLU A 92 4.21 11.71 -9.74
C GLU A 92 2.98 11.27 -10.53
N GLU A 93 2.97 10.04 -11.05
CA GLU A 93 1.96 9.65 -12.04
C GLU A 93 0.61 9.40 -11.39
N SER A 94 -0.43 9.78 -12.13
CA SER A 94 -1.82 9.48 -11.83
C SER A 94 -2.18 8.01 -12.00
N ARG A 95 -1.19 7.16 -12.31
CA ARG A 95 -1.33 5.73 -12.58
C ARG A 95 -0.69 4.95 -11.44
N HIS A 96 -1.21 5.15 -10.23
CA HIS A 96 -0.75 4.53 -8.99
C HIS A 96 -0.57 3.01 -9.14
N ALA A 97 -1.50 2.34 -9.80
CA ALA A 97 -1.44 0.90 -10.06
C ALA A 97 -0.30 0.49 -11.03
N LYS A 98 0.05 1.35 -12.01
CA LYS A 98 1.13 1.08 -12.97
C LYS A 98 2.49 1.31 -12.32
N GLU A 99 2.68 2.41 -11.60
CA GLU A 99 3.92 2.68 -10.87
C GLU A 99 4.18 1.62 -9.81
N LEU A 100 3.18 1.23 -9.03
CA LEU A 100 3.32 0.13 -8.06
C LEU A 100 3.73 -1.16 -8.75
N ARG A 101 3.10 -1.53 -9.88
CA ARG A 101 3.49 -2.71 -10.67
C ARG A 101 4.92 -2.59 -11.21
N THR A 102 5.34 -1.41 -11.66
CA THR A 102 6.71 -1.18 -12.13
C THR A 102 7.70 -1.34 -10.98
N CYS A 103 7.43 -0.75 -9.82
CA CYS A 103 8.26 -0.88 -8.61
C CYS A 103 8.34 -2.35 -8.15
N LEU A 104 7.24 -3.11 -8.25
CA LEU A 104 7.22 -4.55 -8.01
C LEU A 104 8.09 -5.32 -9.03
N MET A 105 8.01 -4.98 -10.31
CA MET A 105 8.81 -5.60 -11.37
C MET A 105 10.32 -5.34 -11.18
N HIS A 106 10.68 -4.17 -10.66
CA HIS A 106 12.05 -3.84 -10.28
C HIS A 106 12.47 -4.44 -8.93
N ARG A 107 11.59 -5.24 -8.28
CA ARG A 107 11.80 -5.84 -6.96
C ARG A 107 12.12 -4.83 -5.85
N GLU A 108 11.59 -3.61 -5.96
CA GLU A 108 11.72 -2.61 -4.90
C GLU A 108 10.91 -2.98 -3.65
N TYR A 109 9.99 -3.94 -3.75
CA TYR A 109 9.33 -4.55 -2.59
C TYR A 109 8.78 -5.94 -2.95
N GLN A 110 8.56 -6.75 -1.92
CA GLN A 110 7.99 -8.09 -2.02
C GLN A 110 6.65 -8.20 -1.28
N LEU A 111 6.43 -7.32 -0.30
CA LEU A 111 5.16 -7.15 0.40
C LEU A 111 4.70 -5.71 0.26
N LEU A 112 3.45 -5.48 -0.13
CA LEU A 112 2.85 -4.15 -0.19
C LEU A 112 1.86 -3.96 0.97
N VAL A 113 2.03 -2.88 1.73
CA VAL A 113 1.14 -2.47 2.82
C VAL A 113 0.39 -1.22 2.38
N VAL A 114 -0.93 -1.27 2.42
CA VAL A 114 -1.80 -0.17 2.00
C VAL A 114 -2.79 0.18 3.12
N PRO A 115 -2.97 1.46 3.46
CA PRO A 115 -3.96 1.84 4.46
C PRO A 115 -5.38 1.67 3.93
N TYR A 116 -6.21 0.92 4.64
CA TYR A 116 -7.61 0.79 4.30
C TYR A 116 -8.38 1.94 4.94
N LEU A 117 -8.64 2.99 4.15
CA LEU A 117 -9.30 4.17 4.70
C LEU A 117 -10.76 3.87 5.07
N GLU A 118 -11.60 3.46 4.13
CA GLU A 118 -13.01 3.20 4.40
C GLU A 118 -13.52 2.02 3.57
N LYS A 119 -14.56 1.32 4.06
CA LYS A 119 -15.13 0.18 3.32
C LYS A 119 -15.72 0.65 2.00
N GLY A 120 -15.37 -0.02 0.90
CA GLY A 120 -15.82 0.36 -0.44
C GLY A 120 -15.12 1.60 -1.01
N ILE A 121 -14.02 2.06 -0.40
CA ILE A 121 -13.20 3.11 -1.00
C ILE A 121 -12.57 2.61 -2.30
N THR A 122 -12.48 3.51 -3.28
CA THR A 122 -11.80 3.23 -4.53
C THR A 122 -10.33 3.57 -4.43
N PHE A 123 -9.46 2.68 -4.92
CA PHE A 123 -8.04 2.91 -5.13
C PHE A 123 -7.76 2.83 -6.63
N GLY A 124 -7.38 3.95 -7.26
CA GLY A 124 -7.16 3.99 -8.71
C GLY A 124 -8.41 3.64 -9.53
N ASN A 125 -9.57 4.21 -9.17
CA ASN A 125 -10.88 4.02 -9.80
C ASN A 125 -11.53 2.63 -9.67
N ILE A 126 -10.91 1.68 -8.98
CA ILE A 126 -11.52 0.38 -8.65
C ILE A 126 -11.62 0.21 -7.13
N PRO A 127 -12.51 -0.62 -6.59
CA PRO A 127 -12.53 -0.91 -5.14
C PRO A 127 -11.15 -1.39 -4.65
N ILE A 128 -10.71 -0.90 -3.50
CA ILE A 128 -9.37 -1.23 -2.94
C ILE A 128 -9.21 -2.74 -2.71
N GLU A 129 -10.29 -3.42 -2.35
CA GLU A 129 -10.33 -4.86 -2.14
C GLU A 129 -10.13 -5.60 -3.47
N GLU A 130 -10.72 -5.08 -4.55
CA GLU A 130 -10.51 -5.61 -5.90
C GLU A 130 -9.09 -5.36 -6.39
N PHE A 131 -8.55 -4.16 -6.14
CA PHE A 131 -7.16 -3.84 -6.43
C PHE A 131 -6.21 -4.83 -5.75
N ALA A 132 -6.35 -5.01 -4.43
CA ALA A 132 -5.50 -5.90 -3.65
C ALA A 132 -5.64 -7.37 -4.08
N TYR A 133 -6.85 -7.83 -4.37
CA TYR A 133 -7.10 -9.20 -4.84
C TYR A 133 -6.45 -9.46 -6.21
N ARG A 134 -6.54 -8.50 -7.14
CA ARG A 134 -5.94 -8.62 -8.49
C ARG A 134 -4.44 -8.36 -8.51
N PHE A 135 -3.87 -7.89 -7.42
CA PHE A 135 -2.44 -7.59 -7.34
C PHE A 135 -1.63 -8.88 -7.26
N GLN A 136 -0.56 -8.97 -8.06
CA GLN A 136 0.25 -10.19 -8.15
C GLN A 136 1.20 -10.38 -6.96
N ALA A 137 1.56 -9.30 -6.27
CA ALA A 137 2.35 -9.36 -5.05
C ALA A 137 1.48 -9.59 -3.81
N PRO A 138 2.05 -10.09 -2.72
CA PRO A 138 1.46 -9.98 -1.39
C PRO A 138 1.04 -8.53 -1.07
N VAL A 139 -0.24 -8.35 -0.74
CA VAL A 139 -0.82 -7.07 -0.29
C VAL A 139 -1.50 -7.27 1.05
N VAL A 140 -1.20 -6.37 1.98
CA VAL A 140 -1.85 -6.23 3.29
C VAL A 140 -2.57 -4.88 3.32
N LEU A 141 -3.88 -4.90 3.51
CA LEU A 141 -4.65 -3.70 3.84
C LEU A 141 -4.77 -3.57 5.36
N VAL A 142 -4.49 -2.40 5.93
CA VAL A 142 -4.54 -2.16 7.39
C VAL A 142 -5.70 -1.22 7.74
N GLY A 143 -6.54 -1.59 8.70
CA GLY A 143 -7.81 -0.90 8.99
C GLY A 143 -9.02 -1.65 8.41
N PRO A 144 -10.19 -1.02 8.21
CA PRO A 144 -10.47 0.41 8.35
C PRO A 144 -11.04 0.79 9.72
N ASP A 145 -11.53 -0.18 10.51
CA ASP A 145 -12.22 0.08 11.78
C ASP A 145 -11.22 0.18 12.95
N ARG A 146 -10.12 -0.59 12.89
CA ARG A 146 -9.13 -0.69 13.97
C ARG A 146 -7.72 -0.99 13.42
N ALA A 147 -6.68 -0.57 14.14
CA ALA A 147 -5.28 -0.67 13.69
C ALA A 147 -4.74 -2.13 13.64
N ASP A 148 -5.38 -3.03 14.38
CA ASP A 148 -5.09 -4.46 14.44
C ASP A 148 -5.99 -5.28 13.50
N GLN A 149 -6.61 -4.64 12.51
CA GLN A 149 -7.41 -5.30 11.48
C GLN A 149 -6.64 -5.30 10.17
N TYR A 150 -6.45 -6.50 9.63
CA TYR A 150 -5.65 -6.72 8.44
C TYR A 150 -6.46 -7.48 7.39
N PHE A 151 -6.43 -7.03 6.14
CA PHE A 151 -7.00 -7.77 5.02
C PHE A 151 -5.90 -8.20 4.06
N LEU A 152 -5.84 -9.50 3.78
CA LEU A 152 -4.74 -10.11 3.03
C LEU A 152 -5.22 -10.59 1.68
N ASN A 153 -4.49 -10.30 0.61
CA ASN A 153 -4.75 -10.96 -0.67
C ASN A 153 -4.23 -12.42 -0.67
N PRO A 154 -4.63 -13.27 -1.65
CA PRO A 154 -4.22 -14.67 -1.66
C PRO A 154 -2.70 -14.89 -1.62
N PRO A 155 -1.86 -14.11 -2.35
CA PRO A 155 -0.41 -14.16 -2.19
C PRO A 155 0.09 -13.82 -0.77
N ALA A 156 -0.52 -12.86 -0.07
CA ALA A 156 -0.16 -12.51 1.30
C ALA A 156 -0.52 -13.61 2.30
N VAL A 157 -1.62 -14.33 2.08
CA VAL A 157 -1.97 -15.51 2.91
C VAL A 157 -0.87 -16.58 2.87
N LEU A 158 -0.17 -16.74 1.73
CA LEU A 158 0.92 -17.71 1.61
C LEU A 158 2.18 -17.35 2.40
N ILE A 159 2.33 -16.09 2.82
CA ILE A 159 3.47 -15.59 3.59
C ILE A 159 3.08 -15.14 5.00
N LEU A 160 1.91 -15.57 5.50
CA LEU A 160 1.39 -15.25 6.84
C LEU A 160 2.36 -15.54 7.96
N ASP A 161 3.03 -16.70 7.90
CA ASP A 161 4.01 -17.14 8.90
C ASP A 161 5.20 -16.18 9.06
N ARG A 162 5.45 -15.33 8.05
CA ARG A 162 6.53 -14.33 8.06
C ARG A 162 6.08 -12.98 8.59
N MET A 163 4.79 -12.69 8.56
CA MET A 163 4.24 -11.39 9.00
C MET A 163 3.96 -11.34 10.50
N ASN A 164 4.11 -12.47 11.21
CA ASN A 164 3.90 -12.59 12.66
C ASN A 164 2.57 -11.97 13.14
N LEU A 165 1.51 -12.20 12.35
CA LEU A 165 0.20 -11.59 12.58
C LEU A 165 -0.54 -12.30 13.73
N PRO A 166 -1.12 -11.54 14.69
CA PRO A 166 -1.89 -12.15 15.77
C PRO A 166 -3.08 -12.95 15.23
N ALA A 167 -3.36 -14.10 15.83
CA ALA A 167 -4.52 -14.91 15.43
C ALA A 167 -5.82 -14.11 15.57
N GLY A 168 -6.66 -14.11 14.53
CA GLY A 168 -7.93 -13.38 14.50
C GLY A 168 -7.83 -11.88 14.18
N SER A 169 -6.63 -11.36 13.94
CA SER A 169 -6.40 -9.97 13.49
C SER A 169 -6.53 -9.78 11.97
N TRP A 170 -6.48 -10.88 11.21
CA TRP A 170 -6.46 -10.84 9.75
C TRP A 170 -7.63 -11.57 9.10
N GLN A 171 -7.98 -11.13 7.90
CA GLN A 171 -9.02 -11.73 7.06
C GLN A 171 -8.54 -11.82 5.60
N GLU A 172 -8.75 -12.96 4.96
CA GLU A 172 -8.49 -13.11 3.53
C GLU A 172 -9.50 -12.28 2.72
N ILE A 173 -8.98 -11.48 1.79
CA ILE A 173 -9.76 -10.77 0.78
C ILE A 173 -10.32 -11.80 -0.18
N ARG A 174 -11.63 -12.06 -0.05
CA ARG A 174 -12.37 -12.85 -1.01
C ARG A 174 -13.24 -11.91 -1.83
N LEU A 175 -13.11 -11.94 -3.15
CA LEU A 175 -14.11 -11.37 -4.04
C LEU A 175 -15.37 -12.22 -3.95
N GLY A 176 -16.14 -12.00 -2.89
CA GLY A 176 -17.42 -12.65 -2.71
C GLY A 176 -18.43 -12.00 -3.63
N ALA A 177 -18.72 -12.63 -4.77
CA ALA A 177 -20.00 -12.76 -5.50
C ALA A 177 -21.10 -11.67 -5.38
N LYS A 178 -20.78 -10.44 -4.96
CA LYS A 178 -21.71 -9.32 -4.81
C LYS A 178 -21.87 -8.52 -6.10
N GLU A 179 -21.25 -8.95 -7.20
CA GLU A 179 -21.59 -8.50 -8.55
C GLU A 179 -22.74 -9.30 -9.19
N LYS A 180 -23.14 -10.46 -8.65
CA LYS A 180 -24.34 -11.16 -9.17
C LYS A 180 -25.67 -10.62 -8.64
N ALA A 181 -25.67 -9.81 -7.57
CA ALA A 181 -26.91 -9.24 -7.03
C ALA A 181 -27.28 -7.87 -7.66
N ALA A 182 -26.30 -7.11 -8.16
CA ALA A 182 -26.56 -5.83 -8.82
C ALA A 182 -26.89 -5.97 -10.32
N ALA A 183 -26.34 -7.00 -11.00
CA ALA A 183 -26.62 -7.27 -12.42
C ALA A 183 -27.92 -8.07 -12.67
N ALA A 184 -28.57 -8.60 -11.62
CA ALA A 184 -29.82 -9.37 -11.74
C ALA A 184 -31.09 -8.55 -11.42
N LYS A 185 -30.96 -7.22 -11.28
CA LYS A 185 -32.08 -6.29 -11.04
C LYS A 185 -32.21 -5.18 -12.09
N ALA A 186 -31.53 -5.31 -13.24
CA ALA A 186 -31.73 -4.45 -14.40
C ALA A 186 -32.51 -5.20 -15.49
#